data_AF-W0I4D2-F1
#
_entry.id   AF-W0I4D2-F1
#
_cell.length_a   1.000
_cell.length_b   1.000
_cell.length_c   1.000
_cell.angle_alpha   90.00
_cell.angle_beta   90.00
_cell.angle_gamma   90.00
#
_symmetry.space_group_name_H-M   'P 1'
#
loop_
_entity.id
_entity.type
_entity.pdbx_description
1 polymer ?
#
loop_
_entity_poly.entity_id
_entity_poly.type
_entity_poly.pdbx_seq_one_letter_code
_entity_poly.pdbx_strand_id
1 'polypeptide(L)'
;MTIKTPPSFNVPGLGVDPLTQRIKEKEKKWKYKIAVLSGKGGVGKSTVAVNLAAALAKLGYFVGVLDADVHGPNIAKMLGVEKAEILAEKVDDHFEMIPPTADFMGQVTPIKVMSMGMMVPEDQPIIWRGALVTKALKQLLGDVKWGELDFMIIDFPPGTGDQILTVVQTIQLDAAIVVTTPQEVALLDTGKAVNMMKQMEVPYIAVVENMSYLICPHCGNKIDLFGEGGGEKLAQKEGVDFLGKVPIDLKAREASDLGIPIVLYEDTLAAKAFMEITQRFVKKLEEMKKEG
;
A
#
# COMPACT_ATOMS: atom_id res chain seq x y z
N MET A 1 -18.19 -21.26 -45.70
CA MET A 1 -16.98 -22.06 -45.40
C MET A 1 -16.53 -21.65 -44.00
N THR A 2 -16.54 -22.59 -43.06
CA THR A 2 -16.13 -22.38 -41.66
C THR A 2 -14.63 -22.70 -41.53
N ILE A 3 -13.87 -21.86 -40.81
CA ILE A 3 -12.64 -22.09 -39.98
C ILE A 3 -12.17 -20.67 -39.59
N LYS A 4 -12.30 -20.23 -38.31
CA LYS A 4 -11.43 -20.42 -37.12
C LYS A 4 -10.07 -19.68 -37.20
N THR A 5 -10.05 -18.41 -36.77
CA THR A 5 -9.24 -17.81 -35.68
C THR A 5 -9.54 -16.29 -35.64
N PRO A 6 -9.73 -15.65 -34.47
CA PRO A 6 -9.82 -14.19 -34.44
C PRO A 6 -8.43 -13.59 -34.75
N PRO A 7 -8.33 -12.58 -35.62
CA PRO A 7 -7.07 -11.91 -35.92
C PRO A 7 -6.57 -11.17 -34.69
N SER A 8 -5.29 -11.32 -34.40
CA SER A 8 -4.54 -10.45 -33.51
C SER A 8 -4.65 -9.02 -34.04
N PHE A 9 -5.34 -8.15 -33.29
CA PHE A 9 -5.31 -6.72 -33.55
C PHE A 9 -3.96 -6.16 -33.13
N ASN A 10 -2.99 -6.27 -34.02
CA ASN A 10 -1.82 -5.39 -34.01
C ASN A 10 -2.12 -4.25 -34.98
N VAL A 11 -2.66 -3.16 -34.47
CA VAL A 11 -2.92 -1.94 -35.26
C VAL A 11 -1.62 -1.14 -35.29
N PRO A 12 -0.97 -0.95 -36.46
CA PRO A 12 0.23 -0.12 -36.56
C PRO A 12 -0.19 1.36 -36.58
N GLY A 13 0.20 2.14 -35.57
CA GLY A 13 0.01 3.60 -35.59
C GLY A 13 -0.29 4.33 -34.27
N LEU A 14 -0.19 3.72 -33.10
CA LEU A 14 -0.30 4.44 -31.82
C LEU A 14 1.06 4.41 -31.11
N GLY A 15 1.64 5.59 -30.86
CA GLY A 15 2.71 5.72 -29.89
C GLY A 15 2.27 5.18 -28.53
N VAL A 16 3.23 5.02 -27.60
CA VAL A 16 2.91 4.67 -26.22
C VAL A 16 1.87 5.66 -25.70
N ASP A 17 0.78 5.17 -25.07
CA ASP A 17 -0.22 6.01 -24.41
C ASP A 17 0.49 7.09 -23.58
N PRO A 18 0.26 8.40 -23.83
CA PRO A 18 1.02 9.47 -23.18
C PRO A 18 1.02 9.37 -21.66
N LEU A 19 -0.07 8.89 -21.07
CA LEU A 19 -0.18 8.66 -19.64
C LEU A 19 0.76 7.54 -19.18
N THR A 20 0.80 6.42 -19.90
CA THR A 20 1.73 5.32 -19.62
C THR A 20 3.18 5.77 -19.74
N GLN A 21 3.53 6.61 -20.73
CA GLN A 21 4.88 7.18 -20.84
C GLN A 21 5.24 8.07 -19.62
N ARG A 22 4.33 8.96 -19.20
CA ARG A 22 4.52 9.78 -18.00
C ARG A 22 4.76 8.94 -16.75
N ILE A 23 4.00 7.85 -16.58
CA ILE A 23 4.20 6.92 -15.45
C ILE A 23 5.61 6.32 -15.50
N LYS A 24 6.08 5.88 -16.68
CA LYS A 24 7.44 5.35 -16.86
C LYS A 24 8.55 6.36 -16.58
N GLU A 25 8.31 7.63 -16.83
CA GLU A 25 9.27 8.70 -16.50
C GLU A 25 9.25 9.03 -15.00
N LYS A 26 8.08 9.04 -14.38
CA LYS A 26 7.93 9.28 -12.94
C LYS A 26 8.45 8.14 -12.08
N GLU A 27 8.22 6.87 -12.46
CA GLU A 27 8.66 5.73 -11.65
C GLU A 27 10.19 5.68 -11.48
N LYS A 28 10.95 6.25 -12.41
CA LYS A 28 12.42 6.38 -12.30
C LYS A 28 12.87 7.28 -11.15
N LYS A 29 11.99 8.16 -10.68
CA LYS A 29 12.23 9.08 -9.55
C LYS A 29 11.80 8.47 -8.21
N TRP A 30 11.29 7.23 -8.20
CA TRP A 30 10.87 6.52 -7.00
C TRP A 30 11.83 5.37 -6.74
N LYS A 31 12.61 5.46 -5.66
CA LYS A 31 13.68 4.50 -5.35
C LYS A 31 13.12 3.10 -5.08
N TYR A 32 12.01 2.99 -4.33
CA TYR A 32 11.30 1.74 -4.08
C TYR A 32 9.78 1.90 -4.23
N LYS A 33 9.15 1.00 -4.99
CA LYS A 33 7.69 0.90 -5.18
C LYS A 33 7.16 -0.33 -4.44
N ILE A 34 6.37 -0.09 -3.40
CA ILE A 34 5.94 -1.10 -2.43
C ILE A 34 4.44 -1.35 -2.54
N ALA A 35 4.06 -2.58 -2.82
CA ALA A 35 2.67 -3.02 -2.73
C ALA A 35 2.31 -3.41 -1.28
N VAL A 36 1.19 -2.92 -0.77
CA VAL A 36 0.60 -3.40 0.49
C VAL A 36 -0.72 -4.09 0.17
N LEU A 37 -0.79 -5.38 0.52
CA LEU A 37 -1.83 -6.30 0.07
C LEU A 37 -2.41 -7.08 1.26
N SER A 38 -3.60 -7.65 1.06
CA SER A 38 -4.20 -8.58 2.01
C SER A 38 -5.10 -9.56 1.30
N GLY A 39 -5.13 -10.82 1.75
CA GLY A 39 -6.05 -11.82 1.20
C GLY A 39 -7.53 -11.50 1.44
N LYS A 40 -7.85 -10.81 2.54
CA LYS A 40 -9.22 -10.51 2.97
C LYS A 40 -9.32 -9.10 3.55
N GLY A 41 -10.51 -8.50 3.44
CA GLY A 41 -10.83 -7.24 4.11
C GLY A 41 -10.82 -7.37 5.65
N GLY A 42 -10.51 -6.28 6.34
CA GLY A 42 -10.56 -6.20 7.80
C GLY A 42 -9.31 -6.65 8.56
N VAL A 43 -8.24 -7.08 7.88
CA VAL A 43 -6.96 -7.46 8.54
C VAL A 43 -6.10 -6.27 8.94
N GLY A 44 -6.53 -5.04 8.65
CA GLY A 44 -5.78 -3.79 8.94
C GLY A 44 -4.67 -3.48 7.94
N LYS A 45 -4.82 -3.89 6.68
CA LYS A 45 -3.91 -3.57 5.56
C LYS A 45 -3.58 -2.06 5.47
N SER A 46 -4.60 -1.20 5.40
CA SER A 46 -4.42 0.26 5.34
C SER A 46 -3.75 0.81 6.61
N THR A 47 -4.02 0.21 7.78
CA THR A 47 -3.31 0.54 9.03
C THR A 47 -1.82 0.25 8.92
N VAL A 48 -1.44 -0.90 8.36
CA VAL A 48 -0.03 -1.23 8.13
C VAL A 48 0.59 -0.27 7.11
N ALA A 49 -0.10 0.04 6.00
CA ALA A 49 0.38 0.97 4.98
C ALA A 49 0.68 2.37 5.56
N VAL A 50 -0.26 2.93 6.32
CA VAL A 50 -0.13 4.27 6.96
C VAL A 50 1.00 4.29 7.98
N ASN A 51 1.11 3.27 8.83
CA ASN A 51 2.15 3.24 9.85
C ASN A 51 3.54 2.95 9.28
N LEU A 52 3.63 2.15 8.20
CA LEU A 52 4.87 2.01 7.45
C LEU A 52 5.30 3.35 6.85
N ALA A 53 4.38 4.07 6.20
CA ALA A 53 4.66 5.39 5.63
C ALA A 53 5.15 6.39 6.69
N ALA A 54 4.46 6.46 7.82
CA ALA A 54 4.82 7.34 8.92
C ALA A 54 6.14 6.97 9.59
N ALA A 55 6.45 5.68 9.73
CA ALA A 55 7.73 5.22 10.24
C ALA A 55 8.88 5.58 9.30
N LEU A 56 8.70 5.41 7.97
CA LEU A 56 9.69 5.79 6.96
C LEU A 56 9.93 7.31 6.95
N ALA A 57 8.86 8.11 7.01
CA ALA A 57 8.94 9.56 7.10
C ALA A 57 9.65 10.03 8.38
N LYS A 58 9.42 9.33 9.50
CA LYS A 58 10.15 9.54 10.76
C LYS A 58 11.64 9.19 10.66
N LEU A 59 12.01 8.23 9.82
CA LEU A 59 13.41 7.89 9.52
C LEU A 59 14.06 8.86 8.51
N GLY A 60 13.33 9.85 7.98
CA GLY A 60 13.86 10.86 7.06
C GLY A 60 13.70 10.55 5.58
N TYR A 61 12.94 9.51 5.22
CA TYR A 61 12.69 9.16 3.82
C TYR A 61 11.58 10.00 3.20
N PHE A 62 11.68 10.33 1.91
CA PHE A 62 10.57 10.94 1.17
C PHE A 62 9.54 9.88 0.77
N VAL A 63 8.29 10.02 1.23
CA VAL A 63 7.26 8.98 1.10
C VAL A 63 6.02 9.50 0.37
N GLY A 64 5.55 8.72 -0.60
CA GLY A 64 4.23 8.86 -1.22
C GLY A 64 3.35 7.66 -0.88
N VAL A 65 2.07 7.89 -0.64
CA VAL A 65 1.07 6.85 -0.42
C VAL A 65 -0.08 7.02 -1.41
N LEU A 66 -0.27 6.00 -2.25
CA LEU A 66 -1.39 5.87 -3.16
C LEU A 66 -2.39 4.85 -2.59
N ASP A 67 -3.59 5.29 -2.27
CA ASP A 67 -4.70 4.43 -1.90
C ASP A 67 -5.49 4.01 -3.15
N ALA A 68 -5.30 2.75 -3.54
CA ALA A 68 -5.93 2.15 -4.71
C ALA A 68 -7.26 1.45 -4.38
N ASP A 69 -7.72 1.47 -3.11
CA ASP A 69 -9.00 0.88 -2.72
C ASP A 69 -10.16 1.87 -2.94
N VAL A 70 -10.92 1.64 -4.01
CA VAL A 70 -12.09 2.46 -4.36
C VAL A 70 -13.27 2.25 -3.40
N HIS A 71 -13.38 1.06 -2.83
CA HIS A 71 -14.57 0.64 -2.07
C HIS A 71 -14.46 0.95 -0.58
N GLY A 72 -13.24 1.06 -0.07
CA GLY A 72 -12.96 1.47 1.30
C GLY A 72 -11.73 2.35 1.41
N PRO A 73 -11.71 3.54 0.78
CA PRO A 73 -10.57 4.44 0.84
C PRO A 73 -10.42 4.98 2.26
N ASN A 74 -9.41 4.51 2.99
CA ASN A 74 -9.20 4.86 4.40
C ASN A 74 -7.95 5.70 4.62
N ILE A 75 -7.00 5.70 3.68
CA ILE A 75 -5.67 6.29 3.88
C ILE A 75 -5.76 7.79 4.14
N ALA A 76 -6.58 8.51 3.36
CA ALA A 76 -6.77 9.95 3.48
C ALA A 76 -7.23 10.36 4.89
N LYS A 77 -8.21 9.64 5.42
CA LYS A 77 -8.74 9.82 6.78
C LYS A 77 -7.71 9.48 7.85
N MET A 78 -7.05 8.33 7.71
CA MET A 78 -6.04 7.85 8.66
C MET A 78 -4.78 8.73 8.71
N LEU A 79 -4.57 9.58 7.70
CA LEU A 79 -3.52 10.58 7.64
C LEU A 79 -4.03 12.02 7.85
N GLY A 80 -5.31 12.20 8.19
CA GLY A 80 -5.87 13.53 8.51
C GLY A 80 -6.00 14.49 7.34
N VAL A 81 -5.96 14.00 6.09
CA VAL A 81 -6.00 14.79 4.84
C VAL A 81 -7.26 14.58 4.01
N GLU A 82 -8.30 13.94 4.56
CA GLU A 82 -9.55 13.64 3.84
C GLU A 82 -10.27 14.88 3.29
N LYS A 83 -10.15 16.03 3.96
CA LYS A 83 -10.79 17.30 3.58
C LYS A 83 -9.89 18.21 2.75
N ALA A 84 -8.71 17.74 2.36
CA ALA A 84 -7.77 18.55 1.60
C ALA A 84 -8.28 18.77 0.18
N GLU A 85 -8.26 20.02 -0.28
CA GLU A 85 -8.58 20.33 -1.66
C GLU A 85 -7.43 19.88 -2.59
N ILE A 86 -7.76 19.11 -3.62
CA ILE A 86 -6.78 18.71 -4.64
C ILE A 86 -6.65 19.83 -5.66
N LEU A 87 -5.55 20.58 -5.54
CA LEU A 87 -5.19 21.60 -6.51
C LEU A 87 -4.56 20.95 -7.75
N ALA A 88 -4.63 21.62 -8.89
CA ALA A 88 -3.96 21.21 -10.11
C ALA A 88 -3.18 22.38 -10.73
N GLU A 89 -2.00 22.09 -11.24
CA GLU A 89 -1.17 23.03 -11.99
C GLU A 89 -1.02 22.56 -13.44
N LYS A 90 -0.89 23.51 -14.38
CA LYS A 90 -0.63 23.20 -15.78
C LYS A 90 0.87 22.95 -15.96
N VAL A 91 1.21 21.79 -16.54
CA VAL A 91 2.58 21.40 -16.88
C VAL A 91 2.58 21.04 -18.36
N ASP A 92 3.27 21.84 -19.18
CA ASP A 92 3.31 21.71 -20.63
C ASP A 92 1.90 21.61 -21.25
N ASP A 93 1.53 20.43 -21.77
CA ASP A 93 0.27 20.11 -22.43
C ASP A 93 -0.74 19.33 -21.55
N HIS A 94 -0.42 19.06 -20.28
CA HIS A 94 -1.31 18.40 -19.32
C HIS A 94 -1.44 19.16 -17.99
N PHE A 95 -2.27 18.62 -17.09
CA PHE A 95 -2.42 19.10 -15.72
C PHE A 95 -1.86 18.07 -14.75
N GLU A 96 -1.13 18.54 -13.74
CA GLU A 96 -0.70 17.70 -12.62
C GLU A 96 -1.44 18.09 -11.34
N MET A 97 -1.99 17.07 -10.67
CA MET A 97 -2.57 17.21 -9.34
C MET A 97 -1.46 17.35 -8.30
N ILE A 98 -1.59 18.35 -7.44
CA ILE A 98 -0.72 18.56 -6.29
C ILE A 98 -1.27 17.70 -5.15
N PRO A 99 -0.56 16.63 -4.74
CA PRO A 99 -1.06 15.76 -3.68
C PRO A 99 -1.01 16.48 -2.33
N PRO A 100 -2.04 16.34 -1.48
CA PRO A 100 -1.97 16.82 -0.10
C PRO A 100 -0.84 16.12 0.65
N THR A 101 -0.32 16.82 1.65
CA THR A 101 0.75 16.32 2.50
C THR A 101 0.26 16.17 3.93
N ALA A 102 0.45 14.99 4.49
CA ALA A 102 0.30 14.78 5.93
C ALA A 102 1.64 15.08 6.61
N ASP A 103 1.64 16.06 7.50
CA ASP A 103 2.82 16.52 8.23
C ASP A 103 2.52 16.49 9.73
N PHE A 104 3.13 15.53 10.43
CA PHE A 104 2.89 15.30 11.85
C PHE A 104 4.12 15.65 12.68
N MET A 105 3.88 16.13 13.91
CA MET A 105 4.95 16.28 14.90
C MET A 105 5.67 14.94 15.13
N GLY A 106 7.00 14.96 15.03
CA GLY A 106 7.84 13.76 15.21
C GLY A 106 8.18 13.03 13.92
N GLN A 107 7.71 13.50 12.75
CA GLN A 107 8.24 13.11 11.44
C GLN A 107 9.35 14.07 10.99
N VAL A 108 10.24 13.59 10.12
CA VAL A 108 11.33 14.40 9.54
C VAL A 108 10.93 14.95 8.18
N THR A 109 10.10 14.21 7.44
CA THR A 109 9.57 14.56 6.13
C THR A 109 8.04 14.43 6.11
N PRO A 110 7.32 15.23 5.31
CA PRO A 110 5.89 15.04 5.12
C PRO A 110 5.59 13.85 4.20
N ILE A 111 4.40 13.28 4.33
CA ILE A 111 3.91 12.17 3.49
C ILE A 111 2.99 12.74 2.41
N LYS A 112 3.28 12.51 1.14
CA LYS A 112 2.36 12.84 0.04
C LYS A 112 1.27 11.77 -0.07
N VAL A 113 0.02 12.17 -0.21
CA VAL A 113 -1.12 11.24 -0.21
C VAL A 113 -2.02 11.51 -1.40
N MET A 114 -2.42 10.45 -2.10
CA MET A 114 -3.57 10.47 -3.01
C MET A 114 -4.40 9.22 -2.80
N SER A 115 -5.71 9.38 -2.88
CA SER A 115 -6.65 8.26 -2.78
C SER A 115 -7.65 8.28 -3.92
N MET A 116 -8.05 7.09 -4.36
CA MET A 116 -9.21 6.92 -5.24
C MET A 116 -10.47 7.56 -4.65
N GLY A 117 -10.62 7.57 -3.32
CA GLY A 117 -11.73 8.23 -2.63
C GLY A 117 -11.76 9.75 -2.82
N MET A 118 -10.61 10.41 -2.99
CA MET A 118 -10.53 11.85 -3.22
C MET A 118 -10.98 12.26 -4.64
N MET A 119 -11.03 11.30 -5.57
CA MET A 119 -11.49 11.54 -6.95
C MET A 119 -13.02 11.44 -7.08
N VAL A 120 -13.72 11.10 -5.99
CA VAL A 120 -15.16 10.82 -5.97
C VAL A 120 -15.88 11.90 -5.16
N PRO A 121 -16.91 12.57 -5.74
CA PRO A 121 -17.81 13.42 -4.97
C PRO A 121 -18.55 12.62 -3.89
N GLU A 122 -18.61 13.13 -2.66
CA GLU A 122 -19.15 12.42 -1.46
C GLU A 122 -20.62 11.94 -1.62
N ASP A 123 -21.42 12.59 -2.46
CA ASP A 123 -22.88 12.41 -2.50
C ASP A 123 -23.40 11.45 -3.59
N GLN A 124 -22.53 10.74 -4.32
CA GLN A 124 -22.99 9.86 -5.41
C GLN A 124 -22.48 8.42 -5.26
N PRO A 125 -23.38 7.40 -5.28
CA PRO A 125 -22.95 6.02 -5.42
C PRO A 125 -22.37 5.81 -6.81
N ILE A 126 -21.03 5.86 -6.92
CA ILE A 126 -20.37 5.67 -8.20
C ILE A 126 -20.17 4.18 -8.48
N ILE A 127 -20.79 3.70 -9.56
CA ILE A 127 -20.51 2.39 -10.13
C ILE A 127 -19.23 2.50 -10.96
N TRP A 128 -18.08 2.39 -10.29
CA TRP A 128 -16.79 2.33 -10.94
C TRP A 128 -16.64 0.99 -11.67
N ARG A 129 -16.84 1.00 -12.99
CA ARG A 129 -16.55 -0.17 -13.85
C ARG A 129 -15.03 -0.33 -14.00
N GLY A 130 -14.55 -1.57 -14.15
CA GLY A 130 -13.11 -1.89 -14.14
C GLY A 130 -12.22 -0.99 -14.99
N ALA A 131 -12.63 -0.66 -16.23
CA ALA A 131 -11.87 0.23 -17.10
C ALA A 131 -11.72 1.67 -16.54
N LEU A 132 -12.73 2.18 -15.84
CA LEU A 132 -12.65 3.50 -15.18
C LEU A 132 -11.68 3.47 -14.00
N VAL A 133 -11.71 2.40 -13.21
CA VAL A 133 -10.75 2.20 -12.10
C VAL A 133 -9.33 2.16 -12.63
N THR A 134 -9.08 1.33 -13.64
CA THR A 134 -7.77 1.23 -14.30
C THR A 134 -7.30 2.58 -14.82
N LYS A 135 -8.17 3.35 -15.48
CA LYS A 135 -7.82 4.69 -15.97
C LYS A 135 -7.46 5.64 -14.83
N ALA A 136 -8.27 5.70 -13.78
CA ALA A 136 -7.98 6.60 -12.66
C ALA A 136 -6.72 6.19 -11.89
N LEU A 137 -6.47 4.89 -11.67
CA LEU A 137 -5.21 4.44 -11.07
C LEU A 137 -4.01 4.89 -11.91
N LYS A 138 -4.08 4.76 -13.23
CA LYS A 138 -3.04 5.29 -14.12
C LYS A 138 -2.91 6.81 -14.00
N GLN A 139 -4.01 7.55 -13.89
CA GLN A 139 -3.96 9.01 -13.68
C GLN A 139 -3.34 9.37 -12.33
N LEU A 140 -3.64 8.64 -11.25
CA LEU A 140 -3.02 8.87 -9.95
C LEU A 140 -1.51 8.57 -9.96
N LEU A 141 -1.06 7.63 -10.79
CA LEU A 141 0.37 7.36 -10.98
C LEU A 141 1.05 8.41 -11.90
N GLY A 142 0.38 8.82 -12.97
CA GLY A 142 0.99 9.60 -14.06
C GLY A 142 0.76 11.11 -13.99
N ASP A 143 -0.37 11.55 -13.45
CA ASP A 143 -0.81 12.95 -13.44
C ASP A 143 -0.78 13.55 -12.02
N VAL A 144 -0.18 12.87 -11.04
CA VAL A 144 0.08 13.45 -9.71
C VAL A 144 1.53 13.88 -9.61
N LYS A 145 1.77 15.04 -8.99
CA LYS A 145 3.11 15.61 -8.76
C LYS A 145 3.81 14.96 -7.56
N TRP A 146 4.07 13.65 -7.68
CA TRP A 146 4.77 12.85 -6.67
C TRP A 146 6.19 13.36 -6.39
N GLY A 147 6.89 13.88 -7.39
CA GLY A 147 8.27 14.31 -7.27
C GLY A 147 9.23 13.13 -7.07
N GLU A 148 10.36 13.39 -6.41
CA GLU A 148 11.32 12.36 -6.01
C GLU A 148 10.87 11.73 -4.70
N LEU A 149 10.87 10.40 -4.66
CA LEU A 149 10.45 9.61 -3.49
C LEU A 149 11.48 8.52 -3.22
N ASP A 150 11.79 8.29 -1.96
CA ASP A 150 12.48 7.08 -1.54
C ASP A 150 11.53 5.88 -1.56
N PHE A 151 10.27 6.09 -1.16
CA PHE A 151 9.25 5.05 -1.10
C PHE A 151 7.92 5.53 -1.68
N MET A 152 7.42 4.82 -2.69
CA MET A 152 6.04 4.89 -3.17
C MET A 152 5.28 3.68 -2.61
N ILE A 153 4.38 3.89 -1.67
CA ILE A 153 3.54 2.85 -1.06
C ILE A 153 2.19 2.83 -1.74
N ILE A 154 1.73 1.65 -2.14
CA ILE A 154 0.45 1.47 -2.82
C ILE A 154 -0.42 0.54 -1.98
N ASP A 155 -1.48 1.09 -1.39
CA ASP A 155 -2.46 0.34 -0.61
C ASP A 155 -3.53 -0.22 -1.55
N PHE A 156 -3.47 -1.53 -1.84
CA PHE A 156 -4.38 -2.19 -2.77
C PHE A 156 -5.72 -2.54 -2.13
N PRO A 157 -6.81 -2.75 -2.88
CA PRO A 157 -8.02 -3.39 -2.34
C PRO A 157 -7.71 -4.81 -1.80
N PRO A 158 -8.57 -5.38 -0.93
CA PRO A 158 -8.41 -6.76 -0.49
C PRO A 158 -8.61 -7.76 -1.65
N GLY A 159 -7.93 -8.90 -1.56
CA GLY A 159 -8.04 -10.02 -2.51
C GLY A 159 -6.98 -9.98 -3.62
N THR A 160 -7.29 -10.63 -4.73
CA THR A 160 -6.39 -10.82 -5.89
C THR A 160 -7.06 -10.37 -7.19
N GLY A 161 -7.76 -9.22 -7.15
CA GLY A 161 -8.54 -8.70 -8.29
C GLY A 161 -7.71 -7.96 -9.34
N ASP A 162 -8.34 -7.66 -10.47
CA ASP A 162 -7.71 -7.04 -11.66
C ASP A 162 -7.04 -5.67 -11.42
N GLN A 163 -7.45 -4.96 -10.38
CA GLN A 163 -6.87 -3.66 -10.00
C GLN A 163 -5.40 -3.81 -9.61
N ILE A 164 -5.05 -4.91 -8.93
CA ILE A 164 -3.67 -5.22 -8.54
C ILE A 164 -2.84 -5.52 -9.79
N LEU A 165 -3.38 -6.36 -10.69
CA LEU A 165 -2.73 -6.71 -11.95
C LEU A 165 -2.45 -5.47 -12.80
N THR A 166 -3.41 -4.55 -12.89
CA THR A 166 -3.27 -3.30 -13.63
C THR A 166 -2.06 -2.48 -13.17
N VAL A 167 -1.90 -2.29 -11.85
CA VAL A 167 -0.80 -1.48 -11.32
C VAL A 167 0.53 -2.18 -11.53
N VAL A 168 0.63 -3.48 -11.21
CA VAL A 168 1.88 -4.24 -11.35
C VAL A 168 2.31 -4.37 -12.82
N GLN A 169 1.38 -4.32 -13.78
CA GLN A 169 1.71 -4.23 -15.21
C GLN A 169 2.14 -2.82 -15.65
N THR A 170 1.75 -1.79 -14.91
CA THR A 170 2.04 -0.39 -15.27
C THR A 170 3.38 0.07 -14.70
N ILE A 171 3.68 -0.30 -13.45
CA ILE A 171 4.92 0.03 -12.75
C ILE A 171 5.66 -1.23 -12.29
N GLN A 172 6.99 -1.16 -12.22
CA GLN A 172 7.79 -2.30 -11.75
C GLN A 172 7.87 -2.30 -10.22
N LEU A 173 7.14 -3.16 -9.52
CA LEU A 173 7.24 -3.24 -8.06
C LEU A 173 8.59 -3.78 -7.59
N ASP A 174 9.11 -3.21 -6.50
CA ASP A 174 10.37 -3.65 -5.87
C ASP A 174 10.07 -4.59 -4.69
N ALA A 175 8.94 -4.39 -4.01
CA ALA A 175 8.52 -5.28 -2.94
C ALA A 175 7.00 -5.34 -2.73
N ALA A 176 6.56 -6.38 -2.04
CA ALA A 176 5.21 -6.57 -1.57
C ALA A 176 5.17 -6.94 -0.08
N ILE A 177 4.38 -6.22 0.69
CA ILE A 177 4.04 -6.54 2.08
C ILE A 177 2.62 -7.10 2.09
N VAL A 178 2.48 -8.36 2.48
CA VAL A 178 1.18 -9.03 2.59
C VAL A 178 0.76 -9.08 4.06
N VAL A 179 -0.35 -8.43 4.37
CA VAL A 179 -0.88 -8.30 5.72
C VAL A 179 -1.89 -9.43 5.99
N THR A 180 -1.73 -10.07 7.13
CA THR A 180 -2.65 -11.13 7.61
C THR A 180 -2.98 -10.93 9.09
N THR A 181 -3.91 -11.74 9.59
CA THR A 181 -4.12 -12.01 11.02
C THR A 181 -3.81 -13.48 11.31
N PRO A 182 -3.67 -13.90 12.59
CA PRO A 182 -3.44 -15.30 12.93
C PRO A 182 -4.57 -16.27 12.55
N GLN A 183 -5.78 -15.76 12.22
CA GLN A 183 -6.95 -16.58 11.89
C GLN A 183 -6.70 -17.47 10.66
N GLU A 184 -7.01 -18.76 10.74
CA GLU A 184 -6.79 -19.72 9.65
C GLU A 184 -7.41 -19.29 8.31
N VAL A 185 -8.62 -18.72 8.33
CA VAL A 185 -9.30 -18.25 7.12
C VAL A 185 -8.51 -17.12 6.44
N ALA A 186 -7.95 -16.19 7.22
CA ALA A 186 -7.12 -15.12 6.67
C ALA A 186 -5.81 -15.64 6.07
N LEU A 187 -5.23 -16.70 6.66
CA LEU A 187 -3.98 -17.30 6.17
C LEU A 187 -4.13 -17.93 4.78
N LEU A 188 -5.27 -18.59 4.50
CA LEU A 188 -5.54 -19.19 3.20
C LEU A 188 -5.56 -18.14 2.08
N ASP A 189 -6.24 -17.02 2.31
CA ASP A 189 -6.31 -15.95 1.31
C ASP A 189 -4.99 -15.17 1.21
N THR A 190 -4.26 -15.03 2.32
CA THR A 190 -2.91 -14.44 2.32
C THR A 190 -1.94 -15.28 1.49
N GLY A 191 -2.01 -16.61 1.57
CA GLY A 191 -1.21 -17.50 0.72
C GLY A 191 -1.47 -17.29 -0.79
N LYS A 192 -2.72 -17.00 -1.18
CA LYS A 192 -3.04 -16.66 -2.58
C LYS A 192 -2.41 -15.33 -3.00
N ALA A 193 -2.46 -14.31 -2.14
CA ALA A 193 -1.84 -13.01 -2.41
C ALA A 193 -0.32 -13.10 -2.54
N VAL A 194 0.34 -13.89 -1.68
CA VAL A 194 1.79 -14.18 -1.79
C VAL A 194 2.10 -14.85 -3.12
N ASN A 195 1.35 -15.88 -3.50
CA ASN A 195 1.58 -16.59 -4.75
C ASN A 195 1.35 -15.72 -5.99
N MET A 196 0.36 -14.82 -5.96
CA MET A 196 0.18 -13.83 -7.01
C MET A 196 1.42 -12.93 -7.16
N MET A 197 1.96 -12.41 -6.06
CA MET A 197 3.18 -11.57 -6.13
C MET A 197 4.39 -12.34 -6.68
N LYS A 198 4.54 -13.62 -6.35
CA LYS A 198 5.58 -14.48 -6.95
C LYS A 198 5.38 -14.67 -8.44
N GLN A 199 4.14 -14.92 -8.90
CA GLN A 199 3.81 -15.06 -10.32
C GLN A 199 4.08 -13.77 -11.11
N MET A 200 4.00 -12.62 -10.44
CA MET A 200 4.34 -11.32 -11.00
C MET A 200 5.82 -10.96 -10.83
N GLU A 201 6.63 -11.91 -10.37
CA GLU A 201 8.09 -11.77 -10.22
C GLU A 201 8.50 -10.58 -9.36
N VAL A 202 7.69 -10.24 -8.34
CA VAL A 202 8.04 -9.18 -7.38
C VAL A 202 9.30 -9.60 -6.61
N PRO A 203 10.38 -8.79 -6.61
CA PRO A 203 11.69 -9.22 -6.08
C PRO A 203 11.68 -9.58 -4.61
N TYR A 204 10.97 -8.79 -3.79
CA TYR A 204 10.91 -9.00 -2.36
C TYR A 204 9.47 -9.12 -1.87
N ILE A 205 9.16 -10.23 -1.20
CA ILE A 205 7.83 -10.47 -0.64
C ILE A 205 8.00 -10.76 0.85
N ALA A 206 7.19 -10.09 1.67
CA ALA A 206 7.21 -10.32 3.11
C ALA A 206 5.81 -10.28 3.72
N VAL A 207 5.64 -10.97 4.84
CA VAL A 207 4.38 -11.05 5.59
C VAL A 207 4.47 -10.24 6.89
N VAL A 208 3.40 -9.50 7.18
CA VAL A 208 3.16 -8.86 8.48
C VAL A 208 1.91 -9.47 9.10
N GLU A 209 2.06 -9.99 10.33
CA GLU A 209 0.92 -10.49 11.11
C GLU A 209 0.38 -9.35 11.99
N ASN A 210 -0.71 -8.74 11.56
CA ASN A 210 -1.40 -7.71 12.32
C ASN A 210 -2.43 -8.32 13.29
N MET A 211 -2.84 -7.53 14.28
CA MET A 211 -3.78 -7.95 15.32
C MET A 211 -3.37 -9.27 16.00
N SER A 212 -2.07 -9.46 16.21
CA SER A 212 -1.50 -10.75 16.61
C SER A 212 -1.88 -11.18 18.02
N TYR A 213 -1.97 -10.22 18.94
CA TYR A 213 -2.35 -10.43 20.33
C TYR A 213 -2.80 -9.11 20.96
N LEU A 214 -3.43 -9.17 22.12
CA LEU A 214 -3.78 -8.01 22.95
C LEU A 214 -3.13 -8.18 24.33
N ILE A 215 -2.53 -7.12 24.87
CA ILE A 215 -2.16 -7.08 26.29
C ILE A 215 -3.37 -6.57 27.07
N CYS A 216 -3.87 -7.38 28.01
CA CYS A 216 -5.00 -7.00 28.84
C CYS A 216 -4.66 -5.76 29.66
N PRO A 217 -5.41 -4.64 29.53
CA PRO A 217 -5.09 -3.40 30.24
C PRO A 217 -5.30 -3.50 31.76
N HIS A 218 -6.04 -4.52 32.23
CA HIS A 218 -6.35 -4.70 33.65
C HIS A 218 -5.33 -5.57 34.40
N CYS A 219 -4.77 -6.60 33.74
CA CYS A 219 -3.89 -7.58 34.39
C CYS A 219 -2.54 -7.79 33.71
N GLY A 220 -2.29 -7.19 32.54
CA GLY A 220 -1.02 -7.30 31.81
C GLY A 220 -0.81 -8.63 31.08
N ASN A 221 -1.74 -9.59 31.18
CA ASN A 221 -1.63 -10.86 30.46
C ASN A 221 -1.81 -10.69 28.95
N LYS A 222 -1.04 -11.45 28.18
CA LYS A 222 -1.21 -11.57 26.72
C LYS A 222 -2.43 -12.44 26.40
N ILE A 223 -3.24 -11.98 25.45
CA ILE A 223 -4.42 -12.66 24.93
C ILE A 223 -4.25 -12.86 23.43
N ASP A 224 -4.17 -14.11 23.00
CA ASP A 224 -4.10 -14.50 21.58
C ASP A 224 -5.51 -14.61 20.99
N LEU A 225 -6.15 -13.46 20.75
CA LEU A 225 -7.56 -13.35 20.35
C LEU A 225 -7.93 -14.18 19.10
N PHE A 226 -6.97 -14.36 18.21
CA PHE A 226 -7.17 -14.97 16.90
C PHE A 226 -6.27 -16.20 16.66
N GLY A 227 -5.57 -16.67 17.70
CA GLY A 227 -4.47 -17.64 17.60
C GLY A 227 -3.11 -16.96 17.52
N GLU A 228 -2.05 -17.74 17.32
CA GLU A 228 -0.67 -17.25 17.33
C GLU A 228 0.20 -17.87 16.22
N GLY A 229 1.01 -17.03 15.57
CA GLY A 229 2.11 -17.46 14.70
C GLY A 229 1.67 -18.02 13.35
N GLY A 230 0.43 -17.74 12.93
CA GLY A 230 -0.10 -18.17 11.65
C GLY A 230 0.64 -17.55 10.47
N GLY A 231 0.90 -16.24 10.52
CA GLY A 231 1.60 -15.49 9.49
C GLY A 231 3.07 -15.89 9.36
N GLU A 232 3.75 -16.17 10.48
CA GLU A 232 5.14 -16.64 10.48
C GLU A 232 5.27 -18.03 9.85
N LYS A 233 4.37 -18.96 10.23
CA LYS A 233 4.31 -20.30 9.60
C LYS A 233 3.99 -20.21 8.11
N LEU A 234 3.09 -19.31 7.72
CA LEU A 234 2.76 -19.09 6.31
C LEU A 234 3.98 -18.55 5.54
N ALA A 235 4.68 -17.56 6.08
CA ALA A 235 5.87 -16.99 5.45
C ALA A 235 6.94 -18.07 5.23
N GLN A 236 7.19 -18.90 6.25
CA GLN A 236 8.12 -20.03 6.15
C GLN A 236 7.67 -21.05 5.10
N LYS A 237 6.39 -21.44 5.09
CA LYS A 237 5.83 -22.39 4.13
C LYS A 237 5.97 -21.88 2.69
N GLU A 238 5.72 -20.59 2.48
CA GLU A 238 5.79 -19.96 1.17
C GLU A 238 7.22 -19.52 0.80
N GLY A 239 8.22 -19.67 1.68
CA GLY A 239 9.59 -19.25 1.40
C GLY A 239 9.73 -17.74 1.19
N VAL A 240 8.98 -16.94 1.94
CA VAL A 240 9.02 -15.47 1.94
C VAL A 240 9.38 -14.95 3.33
N ASP A 241 9.77 -13.68 3.44
CA ASP A 241 10.21 -13.10 4.71
C ASP A 241 9.04 -12.85 5.67
N PHE A 242 9.32 -12.90 6.97
CA PHE A 242 8.40 -12.49 8.01
C PHE A 242 8.95 -11.25 8.72
N LEU A 243 8.27 -10.10 8.59
CA LEU A 243 8.78 -8.85 9.14
C LEU A 243 8.49 -8.72 10.65
N GLY A 244 7.36 -9.23 11.10
CA GLY A 244 6.99 -9.21 12.51
C GLY A 244 5.49 -9.26 12.79
N LYS A 245 5.18 -9.10 14.07
CA LYS A 245 3.83 -9.13 14.64
C LYS A 245 3.47 -7.74 15.18
N VAL A 246 2.26 -7.28 14.88
CA VAL A 246 1.72 -6.03 15.44
C VAL A 246 0.57 -6.38 16.39
N PRO A 247 0.65 -6.01 17.69
CA PRO A 247 -0.44 -6.25 18.62
C PRO A 247 -1.62 -5.32 18.36
N ILE A 248 -2.79 -5.74 18.83
CA ILE A 248 -3.92 -4.83 19.02
C ILE A 248 -3.56 -3.89 20.16
N ASP A 249 -3.63 -2.60 19.88
CA ASP A 249 -3.47 -1.53 20.86
C ASP A 249 -4.72 -0.65 20.85
N LEU A 250 -5.31 -0.43 22.02
CA LEU A 250 -6.50 0.40 22.15
C LEU A 250 -6.24 1.84 21.72
N LYS A 251 -5.03 2.35 21.96
CA LYS A 251 -4.61 3.68 21.51
C LYS A 251 -4.52 3.78 20.00
N ALA A 252 -4.30 2.66 19.28
CA ALA A 252 -4.28 2.67 17.83
C ALA A 252 -5.64 3.08 17.24
N ARG A 253 -6.73 2.69 17.90
CA ARG A 253 -8.08 3.09 17.50
C ARG A 253 -8.28 4.60 17.67
N GLU A 254 -7.94 5.12 18.86
CA GLU A 254 -8.05 6.55 19.19
C GLU A 254 -7.18 7.41 18.26
N ALA A 255 -5.94 6.98 18.01
CA ALA A 255 -5.01 7.62 17.10
C ALA A 255 -5.57 7.66 15.67
N SER A 256 -6.11 6.54 15.18
CA SER A 256 -6.73 6.45 13.85
C SER A 256 -7.97 7.34 13.73
N ASP A 257 -8.80 7.45 14.77
CA ASP A 257 -9.98 8.32 14.80
C ASP A 257 -9.56 9.82 14.72
N LEU A 258 -8.38 10.16 15.23
CA LEU A 258 -7.77 11.49 15.14
C LEU A 258 -6.98 11.73 13.85
N GLY A 259 -6.86 10.72 12.97
CA GLY A 259 -6.07 10.80 11.75
C GLY A 259 -4.56 10.84 12.00
N ILE A 260 -4.07 10.33 13.13
CA ILE A 260 -2.66 10.30 13.50
C ILE A 260 -2.18 8.83 13.52
N PRO A 261 -1.11 8.47 12.79
CA PRO A 261 -0.57 7.11 12.80
C PRO A 261 -0.07 6.68 14.19
N ILE A 262 -0.42 5.48 14.64
CA ILE A 262 -0.04 4.96 15.97
C ILE A 262 1.48 4.88 16.16
N VAL A 263 2.26 4.70 15.10
CA VAL A 263 3.73 4.66 15.17
C VAL A 263 4.36 5.95 15.71
N LEU A 264 3.62 7.06 15.70
CA LEU A 264 4.05 8.32 16.28
C LEU A 264 3.84 8.39 17.81
N TYR A 265 3.09 7.44 18.39
CA TYR A 265 2.90 7.31 19.83
C TYR A 265 3.93 6.33 20.40
N GLU A 266 5.16 6.82 20.58
CA GLU A 266 6.37 6.03 20.87
C GLU A 266 6.26 5.06 22.08
N ASP A 267 5.40 5.38 23.04
CA ASP A 267 5.23 4.59 24.26
C ASP A 267 4.40 3.31 24.06
N THR A 268 3.84 3.11 22.87
CA THR A 268 2.94 1.97 22.58
C THR A 268 3.69 0.75 22.04
N LEU A 269 3.14 -0.45 22.30
CA LEU A 269 3.71 -1.68 21.76
C LEU A 269 3.55 -1.74 20.24
N ALA A 270 2.43 -1.24 19.72
CA ALA A 270 2.20 -1.14 18.29
C ALA A 270 3.22 -0.22 17.60
N ALA A 271 3.54 0.94 18.19
CA ALA A 271 4.54 1.84 17.62
C ALA A 271 5.93 1.19 17.54
N LYS A 272 6.37 0.53 18.60
CA LYS A 272 7.64 -0.20 18.62
C LYS A 272 7.67 -1.30 17.57
N ALA A 273 6.59 -2.08 17.46
CA ALA A 273 6.47 -3.12 16.44
C ALA A 273 6.55 -2.56 15.01
N PHE A 274 5.85 -1.46 14.72
CA PHE A 274 5.91 -0.82 13.40
C PHE A 274 7.30 -0.26 13.07
N MET A 275 7.98 0.36 14.05
CA MET A 275 9.35 0.84 13.86
C MET A 275 10.32 -0.31 13.57
N GLU A 276 10.24 -1.41 14.33
CA GLU A 276 11.07 -2.60 14.10
C GLU A 276 10.81 -3.24 12.73
N ILE A 277 9.54 -3.40 12.36
CA ILE A 277 9.13 -3.91 11.04
C ILE A 277 9.71 -3.03 9.93
N THR A 278 9.60 -1.70 10.08
CA THR A 278 10.10 -0.74 9.08
C THR A 278 11.62 -0.80 8.96
N GLN A 279 12.35 -0.84 10.08
CA GLN A 279 13.81 -0.94 10.06
C GLN A 279 14.30 -2.24 9.42
N ARG A 280 13.66 -3.38 9.73
CA ARG A 280 13.97 -4.68 9.09
C ARG A 280 13.70 -4.63 7.59
N PHE A 281 12.57 -4.06 7.19
CA PHE A 281 12.17 -3.92 5.80
C PHE A 281 13.17 -3.07 5.00
N VAL A 282 13.52 -1.88 5.51
CA VAL A 282 14.51 -0.99 4.89
C VAL A 282 15.87 -1.67 4.76
N LYS A 283 16.35 -2.28 5.85
CA LYS A 283 17.63 -2.99 5.85
C LYS A 283 17.68 -4.06 4.76
N LYS A 284 16.61 -4.86 4.63
CA LYS A 284 16.53 -5.93 3.64
C LYS A 284 16.55 -5.40 2.19
N LEU A 285 15.81 -4.32 1.93
CA LEU A 285 15.81 -3.66 0.61
C LEU A 285 17.17 -3.06 0.24
N GLU A 286 17.92 -2.55 1.21
CA GLU A 286 19.26 -2.03 0.99
C GLU A 286 20.29 -3.14 0.77
N GLU A 287 20.16 -4.28 1.45
CA GLU A 287 20.99 -5.47 1.22
C GLU A 287 20.79 -6.03 -0.19
N MET A 288 19.54 -6.22 -0.61
CA MET A 288 19.22 -6.74 -1.95
C MET A 288 19.73 -5.82 -3.07
N LYS A 289 19.74 -4.50 -2.84
CA LYS A 289 20.27 -3.54 -3.82
C LYS A 289 21.80 -3.58 -3.96
N LYS A 290 22.52 -4.09 -2.95
CA LYS A 290 23.99 -4.26 -3.03
C LYS A 290 24.41 -5.54 -3.75
N GLU A 291 23.51 -6.52 -3.82
CA GLU A 291 23.76 -7.85 -4.39
C GLU A 291 23.42 -7.93 -5.90
N GLY A 292 22.62 -6.99 -6.42
CA GLY A 292 22.26 -6.88 -7.84
C GLY A 292 22.95 -5.72 -8.54
#